data_AF-A0AAW2Q8V0-F1
#
_entry.id   AF-A0AAW2Q8V0-F1
#
_cell.length_a   1.000
_cell.length_b   1.000
_cell.length_c   1.000
_cell.angle_alpha   90.00
_cell.angle_beta   90.00
_cell.angle_gamma   90.00
#
_symmetry.space_group_name_H-M   'P 1'
#
loop_
_entity.id
_entity.type
_entity.pdbx_description
1 polymer ?
#
loop_
_entity_poly.entity_id
_entity_poly.type
_entity_poly.pdbx_seq_one_letter_code
_entity_poly.pdbx_strand_id
1 'polypeptide(L)'
;MKLSFSPFAPFLLFLLEWIDCCCLDAVISCLGLFHILVYKVYVDGMPIARPEERKATLGEFYAVIYPMLKQLEGNLVGLMEDNLKRSQVSDAVENSTESCADSDRDDECGICMELDSKVVLPVCGHSMCISCFNDWSVRSRSCPFCRGSLKRVTSGDLWVLTGNSDVVDAMTLAKDNLRRFYLYIDKLPLVASEDNLLMYNYLM
;
A
#
# COMPACT_ATOMS: atom_id res chain seq x y z
N MET A 1 -17.78 -9.12 6.45
CA MET A 1 -18.10 -9.31 5.02
C MET A 1 -18.90 -10.60 4.90
N LYS A 2 -19.89 -10.64 4.01
CA LYS A 2 -20.75 -11.82 3.80
C LYS A 2 -20.84 -12.15 2.31
N LEU A 3 -20.89 -13.42 1.96
CA LEU A 3 -21.19 -13.87 0.60
C LEU A 3 -22.71 -13.87 0.39
N SER A 4 -23.18 -13.26 -0.68
CA SER A 4 -24.59 -13.25 -1.09
C SER A 4 -24.75 -13.81 -2.50
N PHE A 5 -25.91 -14.42 -2.72
CA PHE A 5 -26.30 -15.02 -3.98
C PHE A 5 -27.30 -14.11 -4.69
N SER A 6 -27.15 -13.99 -6.01
CA SER A 6 -28.20 -13.40 -6.84
C SER A 6 -29.50 -14.22 -6.72
N PRO A 7 -30.70 -13.61 -6.81
CA PRO A 7 -31.98 -14.34 -6.78
C PRO A 7 -32.09 -15.45 -7.84
N PHE A 8 -31.37 -15.29 -8.97
CA PHE A 8 -31.33 -16.25 -10.07
C PHE A 8 -30.27 -17.35 -9.89
N ALA A 9 -29.40 -17.25 -8.87
CA ALA A 9 -28.32 -18.20 -8.66
C ALA A 9 -28.81 -19.65 -8.48
N PRO A 10 -29.88 -19.95 -7.71
CA PRO A 10 -30.36 -21.34 -7.57
C PRO A 10 -30.80 -21.95 -8.90
N PHE A 11 -31.46 -21.17 -9.76
CA PHE A 11 -31.92 -21.62 -11.08
C PHE A 11 -30.74 -21.84 -12.03
N LEU A 12 -29.77 -20.93 -12.05
CA LEU A 12 -28.60 -21.03 -12.92
C LEU A 12 -27.63 -22.11 -12.46
N LEU A 13 -27.45 -22.31 -11.15
CA LEU A 13 -26.65 -23.42 -10.61
C LEU A 13 -27.28 -24.77 -10.93
N PHE A 14 -28.62 -24.88 -10.86
CA PHE A 14 -29.33 -26.09 -11.29
C PHE A 14 -29.13 -26.39 -12.78
N LEU A 15 -29.16 -25.37 -13.65
CA LEU A 15 -28.88 -25.56 -15.07
C LEU A 15 -27.41 -25.90 -15.34
N LEU A 16 -26.48 -25.32 -14.59
CA LEU A 16 -25.05 -25.58 -14.72
C LEU A 16 -24.65 -26.97 -14.22
N GLU A 17 -25.34 -27.52 -13.22
CA GLU A 17 -25.14 -28.89 -12.75
C GLU A 17 -25.41 -29.94 -13.86
N TRP A 18 -26.26 -29.59 -14.83
CA TRP A 18 -26.58 -30.45 -15.97
C TRP A 18 -25.63 -30.27 -17.16
N ILE A 19 -24.73 -29.28 -17.11
CA ILE A 19 -23.73 -29.04 -18.15
C ILE A 19 -22.38 -29.52 -17.60
N ASP A 20 -21.86 -30.62 -18.13
CA ASP A 20 -20.50 -31.14 -17.86
C ASP A 20 -19.40 -30.20 -18.41
N CYS A 21 -19.36 -28.96 -17.91
CA CYS A 21 -18.43 -27.94 -18.38
C CYS A 21 -17.28 -27.78 -17.38
N CYS A 22 -16.04 -28.02 -17.84
CA CYS A 22 -14.82 -27.73 -17.08
C CYS A 22 -14.64 -26.22 -16.77
N CYS A 23 -15.51 -25.36 -17.31
CA CYS A 23 -15.46 -23.90 -17.19
C CYS A 23 -16.47 -23.34 -16.17
N LEU A 24 -17.05 -24.18 -15.30
CA LEU A 24 -18.09 -23.80 -14.33
C LEU A 24 -17.72 -22.51 -13.57
N ASP A 25 -16.50 -22.43 -13.05
CA ASP A 25 -16.02 -21.26 -12.28
C ASP A 25 -15.96 -19.97 -13.11
N ALA A 26 -15.57 -20.06 -14.38
CA ALA A 26 -15.52 -18.92 -15.28
C ALA A 26 -16.94 -18.46 -15.67
N VAL A 27 -17.83 -19.40 -15.97
CA VAL A 27 -19.23 -19.09 -16.33
C VAL A 27 -19.97 -18.48 -15.14
N ILE A 28 -19.83 -19.06 -13.95
CA ILE A 28 -20.44 -18.54 -12.73
C ILE A 28 -19.92 -17.12 -12.40
N SER A 29 -18.61 -16.89 -12.58
CA SER A 29 -18.01 -15.57 -12.36
C SER A 29 -18.49 -14.54 -13.38
N CYS A 30 -18.62 -14.91 -14.66
CA CYS A 30 -19.13 -14.03 -15.72
C CYS A 30 -20.63 -13.70 -15.55
N LEU A 31 -21.41 -14.64 -15.01
CA LEU A 31 -22.84 -14.44 -14.75
C LEU A 31 -23.11 -13.57 -13.51
N GLY A 32 -22.08 -13.25 -12.71
CA GLY A 32 -22.24 -12.42 -11.51
C GLY A 32 -23.16 -13.06 -10.47
N LEU A 33 -23.16 -14.39 -10.35
CA LEU A 33 -24.06 -15.11 -9.42
C LEU A 33 -23.71 -14.87 -7.95
N PHE A 34 -22.44 -14.59 -7.69
CA PHE A 34 -21.89 -14.35 -6.36
C PHE A 34 -21.47 -12.90 -6.19
N HIS A 35 -21.84 -12.34 -5.05
CA HIS A 35 -21.36 -11.04 -4.64
C HIS A 35 -20.97 -11.06 -3.17
N ILE A 36 -20.02 -10.21 -2.82
CA ILE A 36 -19.54 -10.04 -1.45
C ILE A 36 -20.11 -8.72 -0.95
N LEU A 37 -20.86 -8.81 0.14
CA LEU A 37 -21.41 -7.68 0.87
C LEU A 37 -20.38 -7.21 1.89
N VAL A 38 -19.97 -5.95 1.73
CA VAL A 38 -19.11 -5.23 2.64
C VAL A 38 -19.96 -4.23 3.41
N TYR A 39 -19.87 -4.27 4.73
CA TYR A 39 -20.60 -3.38 5.62
C TYR A 39 -19.72 -2.95 6.78
N LYS A 40 -19.98 -1.75 7.31
CA LYS A 40 -19.27 -1.19 8.45
C LYS A 40 -19.88 -1.72 9.75
N VAL A 41 -19.02 -2.05 10.72
CA VAL A 41 -19.41 -2.49 12.08
C VAL A 41 -18.69 -1.59 13.08
N TYR A 42 -19.33 -1.26 14.21
CA TYR A 42 -18.67 -0.57 15.31
C TYR A 42 -17.73 -1.50 16.07
N VAL A 43 -16.82 -0.92 16.85
CA VAL A 43 -15.82 -1.65 17.65
C VAL A 43 -16.46 -2.64 18.62
N ASP A 44 -17.67 -2.35 19.10
CA ASP A 44 -18.44 -3.21 20.02
C ASP A 44 -19.10 -4.42 19.34
N GLY A 45 -18.89 -4.61 18.04
CA GLY A 45 -19.49 -5.70 17.25
C GLY A 45 -21.01 -5.57 17.04
N MET A 46 -21.65 -4.56 17.61
CA MET A 46 -23.08 -4.33 17.47
C MET A 46 -23.41 -3.90 16.03
N PRO A 47 -24.33 -4.61 15.34
CA PRO A 47 -24.74 -4.22 14.00
C PRO A 47 -25.46 -2.88 14.06
N ILE A 48 -25.11 -1.99 13.13
CA ILE A 48 -25.84 -0.75 12.90
C ILE A 48 -27.28 -1.14 12.52
N ALA A 49 -28.30 -0.45 13.04
CA ALA A 49 -29.70 -0.78 12.78
C ALA A 49 -30.05 -0.85 11.28
N ARG A 50 -29.29 -0.14 10.43
CA ARG A 50 -29.29 -0.23 8.96
C ARG A 50 -27.85 -0.03 8.46
N PRO A 51 -27.06 -1.10 8.26
CA PRO A 51 -25.72 -0.94 7.72
C PRO A 51 -25.84 -0.56 6.23
N GLU A 52 -25.12 0.48 5.80
CA GLU A 52 -24.94 0.73 4.38
C GLU A 52 -24.10 -0.42 3.80
N GLU A 53 -24.76 -1.29 3.05
CA GLU A 53 -24.11 -2.44 2.42
C GLU A 53 -23.59 -2.07 1.04
N ARG A 54 -22.34 -2.44 0.79
CA ARG A 54 -21.63 -2.23 -0.47
C ARG A 54 -21.41 -3.57 -1.15
N LYS A 55 -21.65 -3.63 -2.45
CA LYS A 55 -21.58 -4.85 -3.25
C LYS A 55 -20.25 -4.92 -3.98
N ALA A 56 -19.46 -5.96 -3.73
CA ALA A 56 -18.27 -6.30 -4.49
C ALA A 56 -18.47 -7.61 -5.26
N THR A 57 -17.80 -7.75 -6.39
CA THR A 57 -17.67 -9.04 -7.08
C THR A 57 -16.61 -9.91 -6.41
N LEU A 58 -16.63 -11.21 -6.70
CA LEU A 58 -15.60 -12.14 -6.25
C LEU A 58 -14.21 -11.73 -6.78
N GLY A 59 -14.15 -11.24 -8.02
CA GLY A 59 -12.94 -10.73 -8.65
C GLY A 59 -12.37 -9.51 -7.91
N GLU A 60 -13.20 -8.50 -7.63
CA GLU A 60 -12.81 -7.32 -6.84
C GLU A 60 -12.33 -7.71 -5.44
N PHE A 61 -12.98 -8.71 -4.84
CA PHE A 61 -12.58 -9.18 -3.52
C PHE A 61 -11.17 -9.78 -3.54
N TYR A 62 -10.90 -10.76 -4.40
CA TYR A 62 -9.59 -11.41 -4.41
C TYR A 62 -8.49 -10.57 -5.04
N ALA A 63 -8.82 -9.70 -6.01
CA ALA A 63 -7.83 -8.87 -6.70
C ALA A 63 -7.46 -7.60 -5.92
N VAL A 64 -8.39 -7.05 -5.11
CA VAL A 64 -8.23 -5.73 -4.50
C VAL A 64 -8.48 -5.77 -2.99
N ILE A 65 -9.67 -6.17 -2.56
CA ILE A 65 -10.09 -6.06 -1.14
C ILE A 65 -9.23 -6.94 -0.23
N TYR A 66 -9.09 -8.22 -0.55
CA TYR A 66 -8.35 -9.19 0.27
C TYR A 66 -6.86 -8.86 0.37
N PRO A 67 -6.14 -8.54 -0.74
CA PRO A 67 -4.77 -8.07 -0.65
C PRO A 67 -4.59 -6.83 0.23
N MET A 68 -5.49 -5.83 0.11
CA MET A 68 -5.43 -4.63 0.95
C MET A 68 -5.67 -4.95 2.43
N LEU A 69 -6.62 -5.83 2.75
CA LEU A 69 -6.86 -6.27 4.13
C LEU A 69 -5.62 -6.95 4.73
N LYS A 70 -4.99 -7.85 3.98
CA LYS A 70 -3.78 -8.55 4.43
C LYS A 70 -2.61 -7.59 4.65
N GLN A 71 -2.49 -6.57 3.79
CA GLN A 71 -1.49 -5.52 3.95
C GLN A 71 -1.76 -4.67 5.20
N LEU A 72 -3.02 -4.31 5.46
CA LEU A 72 -3.39 -3.55 6.66
C LEU A 72 -3.14 -4.34 7.94
N GLU A 73 -3.46 -5.63 7.95
CA GLU A 73 -3.15 -6.53 9.06
C GLU A 73 -1.64 -6.59 9.32
N GLY A 74 -0.83 -6.79 8.27
CA GLY A 74 0.63 -6.80 8.38
C GLY A 74 1.19 -5.48 8.93
N ASN A 75 0.66 -4.34 8.47
CA ASN A 75 1.04 -3.02 8.98
C ASN A 75 0.72 -2.86 10.47
N LEU A 76 -0.44 -3.32 10.93
CA LEU A 76 -0.84 -3.27 12.34
C LEU A 76 0.08 -4.13 13.21
N VAL A 77 0.39 -5.35 12.76
CA VAL A 77 1.31 -6.26 13.47
C VAL A 77 2.70 -5.64 13.58
N GLY A 78 3.25 -5.11 12.48
CA GLY A 78 4.56 -4.44 12.49
C GLY A 78 4.61 -3.26 13.46
N LEU A 79 3.57 -2.43 13.49
CA LEU A 79 3.49 -1.31 14.43
C LEU A 79 3.42 -1.76 15.89
N MET A 80 2.75 -2.88 16.20
CA MET A 80 2.72 -3.43 17.55
C MET A 80 4.10 -3.95 18.00
N GLU A 81 4.84 -4.60 17.10
CA GLU A 81 6.20 -5.09 17.39
C GLU A 81 7.19 -3.95 17.64
N ASP A 82 7.11 -2.86 16.86
CA ASP A 82 7.98 -1.70 17.04
C ASP A 82 7.70 -0.95 18.35
N ASN A 83 6.42 -0.84 18.74
CA ASN A 83 6.04 -0.28 20.04
C ASN A 83 6.55 -1.14 21.21
N LEU A 84 6.55 -2.47 21.08
CA LEU A 84 7.09 -3.37 22.11
C LEU A 84 8.61 -3.21 22.26
N LYS A 85 9.35 -3.08 21.15
CA LYS A 85 10.79 -2.81 21.18
C LYS A 85 11.10 -1.46 21.82
N ARG A 86 10.33 -0.42 21.50
CA ARG A 86 10.52 0.92 22.08
C ARG A 86 10.18 0.97 23.57
N SER A 87 9.18 0.21 24.01
CA SER A 87 8.82 0.10 25.44
C SER A 87 9.84 -0.70 26.28
N GLN A 88 10.63 -1.58 25.67
CA GLN A 88 11.71 -2.29 26.37
C GLN A 88 12.98 -1.45 26.51
N VAL A 89 13.19 -0.45 25.64
CA VAL A 89 14.33 0.48 25.72
C VAL A 89 14.09 1.61 26.73
N SER A 90 12.83 1.93 27.06
CA SER A 90 12.51 3.00 28.01
C SER A 90 12.80 2.69 29.49
N ASP A 91 13.01 1.41 29.85
CA ASP A 91 13.35 1.03 31.24
C ASP A 91 14.86 0.96 31.50
N ALA A 92 15.68 1.19 30.47
CA ALA A 92 17.13 1.31 30.61
C ALA A 92 17.64 2.40 29.67
N VAL A 93 17.67 3.66 30.13
CA VAL A 93 18.63 4.74 29.81
C VAL A 93 18.02 6.08 30.23
N GLU A 94 18.10 6.39 31.53
CA GLU A 94 18.31 7.78 31.99
C GLU A 94 19.83 8.04 31.97
N ASN A 95 20.43 8.15 30.77
CA ASN A 95 21.72 8.83 30.52
C ASN A 95 22.21 8.53 29.09
N SER A 96 21.71 9.28 28.10
CA SER A 96 22.46 9.62 26.89
C SER A 96 21.62 10.53 26.00
N THR A 97 21.37 11.75 26.46
CA THR A 97 21.23 12.89 25.54
C THR A 97 22.59 13.09 24.87
N GLU A 98 22.84 12.40 23.76
CA GLU A 98 23.93 12.65 22.79
C GLU A 98 23.95 11.49 21.77
N SER A 99 23.25 11.63 20.64
CA SER A 99 23.57 10.86 19.40
C SER A 99 22.77 11.30 18.17
N CYS A 100 21.77 12.16 18.30
CA CYS A 100 21.01 12.67 17.14
C CYS A 100 21.78 13.63 16.23
N ALA A 101 23.05 13.97 16.52
CA ALA A 101 23.85 14.89 15.71
C ALA A 101 24.83 14.18 14.76
N ASP A 102 24.98 12.84 14.86
CA ASP A 102 25.96 12.09 14.06
C ASP A 102 25.33 11.40 12.83
N SER A 103 24.01 11.18 12.82
CA SER A 103 23.32 10.58 11.65
C SER A 103 23.25 11.53 10.45
N ASP A 104 23.07 12.83 10.69
CA ASP A 104 22.88 13.80 9.60
C ASP A 104 24.17 14.02 8.79
N ARG A 105 25.34 13.84 9.42
CA ARG A 105 26.65 14.03 8.76
C ARG A 105 26.93 12.98 7.69
N ASP A 106 26.44 11.76 7.86
CA ASP A 106 26.59 10.67 6.90
C ASP A 106 25.61 10.76 5.74
N ASP A 107 24.57 11.62 5.83
CA ASP A 107 23.55 11.86 4.81
C ASP A 107 23.87 13.09 3.92
N GLU A 108 24.90 13.87 4.24
CA GLU A 108 25.33 15.02 3.43
C GLU A 108 26.21 14.63 2.23
N CYS A 109 26.08 15.35 1.13
CA CYS A 109 26.99 15.19 -0.02
C CYS A 109 28.42 15.63 0.34
N GLY A 110 29.41 14.75 0.20
CA GLY A 110 30.82 15.05 0.47
C GLY A 110 31.50 16.07 -0.45
N ILE A 111 30.75 16.77 -1.31
CA ILE A 111 31.23 17.84 -2.20
C ILE A 111 30.55 19.17 -1.86
N CYS A 112 29.22 19.22 -1.82
CA CYS A 112 28.47 20.45 -1.55
C CYS A 112 27.93 20.58 -0.11
N MET A 113 28.04 19.53 0.70
CA MET A 113 27.55 19.47 2.09
C MET A 113 26.03 19.65 2.25
N GLU A 114 25.27 19.44 1.17
CA GLU A 114 23.79 19.52 1.19
C GLU A 114 23.17 18.14 1.43
N LEU A 115 21.98 18.13 2.06
CA LEU A 115 21.13 16.97 2.32
C LEU A 115 20.27 16.60 1.10
N ASP A 116 20.93 16.22 0.01
CA ASP A 116 20.29 15.77 -1.23
C ASP A 116 20.42 14.25 -1.41
N SER A 117 19.48 13.65 -2.15
CA SER A 117 19.57 12.24 -2.57
C SER A 117 20.91 11.96 -3.27
N LYS A 118 21.64 10.99 -2.74
CA LYS A 118 22.97 10.62 -3.24
C LYS A 118 22.85 9.63 -4.40
N VAL A 119 23.83 9.67 -5.29
CA VAL A 119 24.03 8.69 -6.35
C VAL A 119 25.36 7.98 -6.18
N VAL A 120 25.39 6.67 -6.41
CA VAL A 120 26.58 5.82 -6.31
C VAL A 120 27.19 5.58 -7.68
N LEU A 121 28.50 5.75 -7.77
CA LEU A 121 29.27 5.44 -8.97
C LEU A 121 29.51 3.92 -9.07
N PRO A 122 29.10 3.26 -10.18
CA PRO A 122 29.10 1.80 -10.27
C PRO A 122 30.50 1.16 -10.29
N VAL A 123 31.54 1.91 -10.65
CA VAL A 123 32.92 1.39 -10.79
C VAL A 123 33.69 1.44 -9.47
N CYS A 124 33.39 2.42 -8.61
CA CYS A 124 34.19 2.67 -7.40
C CYS A 124 33.39 2.80 -6.11
N GLY A 125 32.06 2.69 -6.16
CA GLY A 125 31.18 2.73 -4.98
C GLY A 125 31.08 4.07 -4.25
N HIS A 126 31.83 5.09 -4.65
CA HIS A 126 31.74 6.42 -4.05
C HIS A 126 30.42 7.11 -4.41
N SER A 127 29.91 7.89 -3.46
CA SER A 127 28.62 8.58 -3.56
C SER A 127 28.74 10.10 -3.50
N MET A 128 27.88 10.80 -4.24
CA MET A 128 27.71 12.26 -4.20
C MET A 128 26.27 12.61 -4.63
N CYS A 129 25.78 13.82 -4.43
CA CYS A 129 24.46 14.19 -4.97
C CYS A 129 24.48 14.28 -6.51
N ILE A 130 23.31 14.12 -7.13
CA ILE A 130 23.17 14.10 -8.60
C ILE A 130 23.63 15.41 -9.26
N SER A 131 23.42 16.56 -8.60
CA SER A 131 23.87 17.87 -9.08
C SER A 131 25.40 17.93 -9.16
N CYS A 132 26.09 17.53 -8.09
CA CYS A 132 27.56 17.45 -8.07
C CYS A 132 28.10 16.46 -9.10
N PHE A 133 27.44 15.32 -9.32
CA PHE A 133 27.83 14.38 -10.37
C PHE A 133 27.74 15.03 -11.75
N ASN A 134 26.61 15.67 -12.08
CA ASN A 134 26.40 16.28 -13.38
C ASN A 134 27.43 17.37 -13.66
N ASP A 135 27.64 18.29 -12.71
CA ASP A 135 28.63 19.37 -12.82
C ASP A 135 30.06 18.83 -13.00
N TRP A 136 30.40 17.78 -12.24
CA TRP A 136 31.72 17.18 -12.32
C TRP A 136 31.93 16.42 -13.62
N SER A 137 30.92 15.69 -14.11
CA SER A 137 31.00 14.89 -15.33
C SER A 137 31.29 15.71 -16.60
N VAL A 138 30.88 16.98 -16.61
CA VAL A 138 31.18 17.95 -17.68
C VAL A 138 32.65 18.37 -17.64
N ARG A 139 33.25 18.49 -16.44
CA ARG A 139 34.65 18.92 -16.26
C ARG A 139 35.64 17.76 -16.38
N SER A 140 35.29 16.58 -15.85
CA SER A 140 36.15 15.41 -15.84
C SER A 140 35.35 14.11 -15.84
N ARG A 141 35.79 13.15 -16.68
CA ARG A 141 35.28 11.77 -16.71
C ARG A 141 36.03 10.88 -15.71
N SER A 142 36.21 11.35 -14.47
CA SER A 142 36.87 10.62 -13.39
C SER A 142 36.10 10.77 -12.07
N CYS A 143 36.20 9.81 -11.17
CA CYS A 143 35.64 9.96 -9.82
C CYS A 143 36.36 11.11 -9.08
N PRO A 144 35.65 12.06 -8.45
CA PRO A 144 36.27 13.16 -7.70
C PRO A 144 37.00 12.67 -6.44
N PHE A 145 36.62 11.51 -5.90
CA PHE A 145 37.19 10.96 -4.67
C PHE A 145 38.43 10.10 -4.93
N CYS A 146 38.36 9.16 -5.88
CA CYS A 146 39.44 8.19 -6.12
C CYS A 146 40.12 8.32 -7.49
N ARG A 147 39.67 9.26 -8.34
CA ARG A 147 40.17 9.47 -9.71
C ARG A 147 40.00 8.27 -10.66
N GLY A 148 39.25 7.24 -10.27
CA GLY A 148 38.86 6.12 -11.15
C GLY A 148 38.09 6.59 -12.39
N SER A 149 38.21 5.89 -13.51
CA SER A 149 37.62 6.32 -14.78
C SER A 149 36.10 6.18 -14.81
N LEU A 150 35.42 7.24 -15.27
CA LEU A 150 33.96 7.28 -15.50
C LEU A 150 33.60 7.39 -16.98
N LYS A 151 34.53 7.11 -17.91
CA LYS A 151 34.30 7.29 -19.35
C LYS A 151 33.08 6.54 -19.89
N ARG A 152 32.71 5.42 -19.27
CA ARG A 152 31.57 4.57 -19.64
C ARG A 152 30.32 4.74 -18.76
N VAL A 153 30.35 5.65 -17.78
CA VAL A 153 29.24 5.87 -16.84
C VAL A 153 28.39 7.02 -17.36
N THR A 154 27.10 6.76 -17.58
CA THR A 154 26.08 7.76 -17.91
C THR A 154 25.14 7.97 -16.72
N SER A 155 24.27 8.98 -16.77
CA SER A 155 23.29 9.21 -15.69
C SER A 155 22.33 8.04 -15.47
N GLY A 156 22.08 7.22 -16.49
CA GLY A 156 21.26 6.01 -16.37
C GLY A 156 21.95 4.84 -15.65
N ASP A 157 23.27 4.89 -15.49
CA ASP A 157 24.05 3.84 -14.81
C ASP A 157 24.25 4.14 -13.31
N LEU A 158 23.71 5.25 -12.83
CA LEU A 158 23.83 5.70 -11.45
C LEU A 158 22.74 5.08 -10.59
N TRP A 159 23.13 4.62 -9.40
CA TRP A 159 22.20 4.10 -8.40
C TRP A 159 21.85 5.19 -7.41
N VAL A 160 20.56 5.49 -7.23
CA VAL A 160 20.10 6.45 -6.22
C VAL A 160 20.08 5.76 -4.86
N LEU A 161 20.77 6.35 -3.88
CA LEU A 161 20.64 5.98 -2.47
C LEU A 161 19.39 6.65 -1.93
N THR A 162 18.43 5.83 -1.49
CA THR A 162 17.29 6.28 -0.71
C THR A 162 17.79 6.65 0.68
N GLY A 163 17.66 7.93 1.04
CA GLY A 163 18.01 8.41 2.37
C GLY A 163 16.91 8.10 3.39
N ASN A 164 17.19 8.36 4.68
CA ASN A 164 16.21 8.19 5.75
C ASN A 164 14.96 9.06 5.55
N SER A 165 15.12 10.23 4.93
CA SER A 165 14.03 11.15 4.57
C SER A 165 13.13 10.64 3.43
N ASP A 166 13.64 9.73 2.59
CA ASP A 166 12.86 9.10 1.51
C ASP A 166 12.01 7.93 2.01
N VAL A 167 12.29 7.43 3.21
CA VAL A 167 11.54 6.33 3.84
C VAL A 167 10.30 6.90 4.52
N VAL A 168 9.12 6.60 3.98
CA VAL A 168 7.84 6.94 4.61
C VAL A 168 7.70 6.15 5.91
N ASP A 169 7.56 6.87 7.04
CA ASP A 169 7.33 6.25 8.34
C ASP A 169 6.16 5.25 8.32
N ALA A 170 6.31 4.14 9.05
CA ALA A 170 5.37 3.03 9.06
C ALA A 170 3.95 3.45 9.47
N MET A 171 3.81 4.40 10.40
CA MET A 171 2.49 4.93 10.79
C MET A 171 1.85 5.72 9.64
N THR A 172 2.66 6.52 8.94
CA THR A 172 2.19 7.32 7.80
C THR A 172 1.73 6.41 6.67
N LEU A 173 2.51 5.38 6.34
CA LEU A 173 2.17 4.37 5.34
C LEU A 173 0.89 3.61 5.72
N ALA A 174 0.76 3.17 6.97
CA ALA A 174 -0.42 2.47 7.45
C ALA A 174 -1.68 3.33 7.36
N LYS A 175 -1.60 4.60 7.77
CA LYS A 175 -2.70 5.56 7.70
C LYS A 175 -3.14 5.82 6.26
N ASP A 176 -2.18 5.95 5.34
CA ASP A 176 -2.46 6.19 3.92
C ASP A 176 -3.09 4.96 3.25
N ASN A 177 -2.60 3.75 3.54
CA ASN A 177 -3.21 2.50 3.08
C ASN A 177 -4.63 2.33 3.61
N LEU A 178 -4.88 2.66 4.88
CA LEU A 178 -6.21 2.63 5.47
C LEU A 178 -7.15 3.59 4.74
N ARG A 179 -6.67 4.81 4.44
CA ARG A 179 -7.44 5.81 3.68
C ARG A 179 -7.80 5.30 2.29
N ARG A 180 -6.83 4.71 1.56
CA ARG A 180 -7.06 4.13 0.23
C ARG A 180 -8.10 3.00 0.28
N PHE A 181 -8.00 2.14 1.30
CA PHE A 181 -8.96 1.05 1.50
C PHE A 181 -10.38 1.59 1.65
N TYR A 182 -10.61 2.54 2.56
CA TYR A 182 -11.94 3.13 2.75
C TYR A 182 -12.46 3.81 1.49
N LEU A 183 -11.63 4.58 0.79
CA LEU A 183 -12.01 5.21 -0.47
C LEU A 183 -12.40 4.19 -1.56
N TYR A 184 -11.77 3.02 -1.58
CA TYR A 184 -12.16 1.95 -2.49
C TYR A 184 -13.51 1.37 -2.11
N ILE A 185 -13.74 1.06 -0.82
CA ILE A 185 -15.02 0.55 -0.34
C ILE A 185 -16.18 1.53 -0.60
N ASP A 186 -15.95 2.84 -0.42
CA ASP A 186 -16.97 3.88 -0.68
C ASP A 186 -17.33 4.02 -2.17
N LYS A 187 -16.45 3.57 -3.08
CA LYS A 187 -16.71 3.54 -4.52
C LYS A 187 -17.47 2.30 -4.98
N LEU A 188 -17.56 1.27 -4.15
CA LEU A 188 -18.33 0.08 -4.48
C LEU A 188 -19.84 0.42 -4.59
N PRO A 189 -20.59 -0.25 -5.48
CA PRO A 189 -22.03 -0.07 -5.61
C PRO A 189 -22.77 -0.19 -4.26
N LEU A 190 -23.60 0.81 -3.91
CA LEU A 190 -24.55 0.71 -2.81
C LEU A 190 -25.58 -0.37 -3.14
N VAL A 191 -25.88 -1.24 -2.17
CA VAL A 191 -27.12 -2.02 -2.17
C VAL A 191 -28.22 -1.09 -1.68
N ALA A 192 -29.13 -0.67 -2.57
CA ALA A 192 -30.26 0.14 -2.17
C ALA A 192 -31.13 -0.65 -1.18
N SER A 193 -31.40 -0.08 -0.01
CA SER A 193 -32.41 -0.61 0.92
C SER A 193 -33.76 -0.62 0.20
N GLU A 194 -34.47 -1.75 0.22
CA GLU A 194 -35.78 -1.94 -0.41
C GLU A 194 -36.86 -0.96 0.10
N ASP A 195 -36.60 -0.23 1.19
CA ASP A 195 -37.50 0.78 1.75
C ASP A 195 -37.83 1.94 0.76
N ASN A 196 -36.98 2.21 -0.23
CA ASN A 196 -37.26 3.28 -1.22
C ASN A 196 -38.23 2.85 -2.33
N LEU A 197 -38.46 1.55 -2.56
CA LEU A 197 -39.41 1.09 -3.57
C LEU A 197 -40.86 1.06 -3.06
N LEU A 198 -41.05 0.98 -1.74
CA LEU A 198 -42.39 1.02 -1.15
C LEU A 198 -42.95 2.43 -1.08
N MET A 199 -42.13 3.49 -1.00
CA MET A 199 -42.63 4.87 -1.00
C MET A 199 -43.17 5.34 -2.35
N TYR A 200 -42.68 4.81 -3.48
CA TYR A 200 -43.20 5.14 -4.81
C TYR A 200 -44.49 4.39 -5.17
N ASN A 201 -44.83 3.32 -4.45
CA ASN A 201 -46.06 2.55 -4.68
C ASN A 201 -47.27 3.04 -3.86
N TYR A 202 -47.09 3.99 -2.94
CA TYR A 202 -48.19 4.63 -2.18
C TYR A 202 -48.54 6.04 -2.68
N LEU A 203 -47.94 6.48 -3.79
CA LEU A 203 -48.15 7.82 -4.38
C LEU A 203 -48.54 7.76 -5.88
N MET A 204 -48.95 6.58 -6.36
CA MET A 204 -49.60 6.36 -7.65
C MET A 204 -51.00 5.81 -7.45
#